data_AF-A0A507FI66-F1
#
_entry.id   AF-A0A507FI66-F1
#
_cell.length_a   1.000
_cell.length_b   1.000
_cell.length_c   1.000
_cell.angle_alpha   90.00
_cell.angle_beta   90.00
_cell.angle_gamma   90.00
#
_symmetry.space_group_name_H-M   'P 1'
#
loop_
_entity.id
_entity.type
_entity.pdbx_description
1 polymer ?
#
loop_
_entity_poly.entity_id
_entity_poly.type
_entity_poly.pdbx_seq_one_letter_code
_entity_poly.pdbx_strand_id
1 'polypeptide(L)'
;MAAAAAAHLAARAVTWNPTGDGAAWAYSCDWKGGDVANAVVPAAQCGPKCEATSGCTHFTWSNYNGGTCWMKGGSVSPNDAFSNDAKDGVCGYLKSAQPAVGGWTTVSDCQWAPNCDFKGQDLTSVIAAGSACSSKCAGISGCTHFSWTNANGGTCWMKSGAAGVGDAIVSNAEGAICGIMSSSNPQPPPPPPPGGPYKLVKNHTPKSMLSGDGWYFYTDSDPTHGHVKYVSRNEGISSDMFWTANDDGEYLYMGSKQTGGGPPKSLRLTSVDGFDSGLVIVDALHIPSGCGTWPAFWTVGTNWPNHGEIDFMEGVNGVGNNIMTLHTGPSCSMNLDNQQKSCLGNNGCGTQTSKGATFGDSFNRQRGGVYAMEWVPRQSNGAPGFIKVWNFARNAIPADITSGNPNPGLWPTNDGYAYFGFGNNCQPQTFGTQQIIINLTFCGDWAGAVFANQCSAAAGGRSCPDFVSNVGSALNEAFFKIKGVQLYQLA
;
A
#
# COMPACT_ATOMS: atom_id res chain seq x y z
N MET A 1 -9.19 17.72 39.14
CA MET A 1 -9.74 18.46 38.00
C MET A 1 -9.21 17.81 36.74
N ALA A 2 -10.02 16.99 36.08
CA ALA A 2 -9.67 16.36 34.80
C ALA A 2 -10.10 17.31 33.67
N ALA A 3 -9.14 17.78 32.88
CA ALA A 3 -9.44 18.47 31.64
C ALA A 3 -9.72 17.41 30.57
N ALA A 4 -10.96 17.36 30.09
CA ALA A 4 -11.34 16.59 28.92
C ALA A 4 -10.67 17.24 27.69
N ALA A 5 -9.75 16.52 27.05
CA ALA A 5 -9.29 16.87 25.72
C ALA A 5 -10.41 16.54 24.74
N ALA A 6 -11.02 17.57 24.15
CA ALA A 6 -11.94 17.40 23.05
C ALA A 6 -11.20 16.80 21.86
N ALA A 7 -11.59 15.60 21.45
CA ALA A 7 -11.14 15.02 20.18
C ALA A 7 -11.65 15.92 19.04
N HIS A 8 -10.73 16.61 18.38
CA HIS A 8 -11.03 17.19 17.07
C HIS A 8 -11.18 16.04 16.08
N LEU A 9 -12.43 15.60 15.87
CA LEU A 9 -12.82 14.78 14.72
C LEU A 9 -12.36 15.52 13.45
N ALA A 10 -11.40 14.96 12.74
CA ALA A 10 -11.05 15.43 11.41
C ALA A 10 -12.29 15.31 10.50
N ALA A 11 -12.61 16.38 9.76
CA ALA A 11 -13.74 16.39 8.85
C ALA A 11 -13.59 15.26 7.81
N ARG A 12 -14.68 14.53 7.55
CA ARG A 12 -14.73 13.52 6.48
C ARG A 12 -14.28 14.13 5.15
N ALA A 13 -13.35 13.48 4.46
CA ALA A 13 -12.91 13.93 3.14
C ALA A 13 -14.03 13.75 2.11
N VAL A 14 -14.30 14.80 1.33
CA VAL A 14 -15.28 14.79 0.24
C VAL A 14 -14.74 13.92 -0.92
N THR A 15 -15.54 12.94 -1.36
CA THR A 15 -15.16 12.05 -2.48
C THR A 15 -15.73 12.58 -3.79
N TRP A 16 -14.85 13.04 -4.68
CA TRP A 16 -15.21 13.69 -5.94
C TRP A 16 -15.42 12.71 -7.10
N ASN A 17 -16.45 12.96 -7.90
CA ASN A 17 -16.76 12.30 -9.17
C ASN A 17 -16.41 13.25 -10.32
N PRO A 18 -15.33 12.99 -11.08
CA PRO A 18 -14.90 13.84 -12.18
C PRO A 18 -15.80 13.69 -13.42
N THR A 19 -16.00 14.78 -14.17
CA THR A 19 -16.86 14.80 -15.38
C THR A 19 -16.07 14.79 -16.70
N GLY A 20 -14.75 14.60 -16.66
CA GLY A 20 -13.87 14.45 -17.84
C GLY A 20 -13.45 15.77 -18.51
N ASP A 21 -14.17 16.85 -18.23
CA ASP A 21 -13.91 18.22 -18.64
C ASP A 21 -13.24 19.04 -17.53
N GLY A 22 -12.64 18.40 -16.52
CA GLY A 22 -11.98 19.06 -15.37
C GLY A 22 -12.92 19.65 -14.31
N ALA A 23 -14.23 19.54 -14.48
CA ALA A 23 -15.21 19.73 -13.41
C ALA A 23 -15.35 18.45 -12.58
N ALA A 24 -15.90 18.59 -11.36
CA ALA A 24 -16.23 17.46 -10.52
C ALA A 24 -17.40 17.79 -9.58
N TRP A 25 -18.08 16.75 -9.11
CA TRP A 25 -19.16 16.85 -8.12
C TRP A 25 -19.07 15.74 -7.08
N ALA A 26 -19.63 15.93 -5.90
CA ALA A 26 -19.59 14.96 -4.82
C ALA A 26 -20.90 14.89 -4.04
N TYR A 27 -21.16 13.75 -3.42
CA TYR A 27 -22.25 13.58 -2.46
C TYR A 27 -21.81 14.01 -1.05
N SER A 28 -22.78 14.41 -0.24
CA SER A 28 -22.59 14.77 1.17
C SER A 28 -21.53 15.86 1.37
N CYS A 29 -21.58 16.91 0.54
CA CYS A 29 -20.65 18.04 0.59
C CYS A 29 -21.33 19.40 0.39
N ASP A 30 -20.64 20.45 0.82
CA ASP A 30 -21.07 21.84 0.71
C ASP A 30 -19.86 22.81 0.65
N TRP A 31 -20.14 24.05 0.28
CA TRP A 31 -19.22 25.18 0.19
C TRP A 31 -19.68 26.31 1.10
N LYS A 32 -18.75 27.02 1.74
CA LYS A 32 -19.10 28.12 2.65
C LYS A 32 -19.39 29.41 1.89
N GLY A 33 -20.63 29.90 1.99
CA GLY A 33 -21.04 31.22 1.49
C GLY A 33 -20.98 31.36 -0.03
N GLY A 34 -20.92 32.60 -0.52
CA GLY A 34 -20.65 32.91 -1.93
C GLY A 34 -21.83 32.76 -2.89
N ASP A 35 -23.07 32.64 -2.40
CA ASP A 35 -24.26 32.47 -3.25
C ASP A 35 -24.47 33.70 -4.17
N VAL A 36 -24.41 33.47 -5.48
CA VAL A 36 -24.67 34.48 -6.53
C VAL A 36 -26.08 34.34 -7.12
N ALA A 37 -26.67 33.14 -7.05
CA ALA A 37 -28.05 32.87 -7.47
C ALA A 37 -28.57 31.55 -6.85
N ASN A 38 -29.88 31.30 -6.96
CA ASN A 38 -30.46 29.99 -6.65
C ASN A 38 -31.60 29.62 -7.62
N ALA A 39 -31.89 28.33 -7.75
CA ALA A 39 -32.99 27.82 -8.57
C ALA A 39 -33.53 26.49 -8.01
N VAL A 40 -34.85 26.29 -8.07
CA VAL A 40 -35.50 25.02 -7.73
C VAL A 40 -35.37 24.08 -8.92
N VAL A 41 -34.44 23.12 -8.84
CA VAL A 41 -34.13 22.15 -9.91
C VAL A 41 -33.65 20.82 -9.29
N PRO A 42 -33.78 19.67 -9.98
CA PRO A 42 -33.19 18.41 -9.54
C PRO A 42 -31.65 18.50 -9.40
N ALA A 43 -31.06 17.69 -8.50
CA ALA A 43 -29.62 17.71 -8.23
C ALA A 43 -28.74 17.59 -9.49
N ALA A 44 -29.11 16.69 -10.40
CA ALA A 44 -28.41 16.47 -11.67
C ALA A 44 -28.39 17.70 -12.59
N GLN A 45 -29.30 18.67 -12.40
CA GLN A 45 -29.40 19.89 -13.21
C GLN A 45 -28.63 21.06 -12.58
N CYS A 46 -28.04 20.90 -11.40
CA CYS A 46 -27.39 22.00 -10.69
C CYS A 46 -26.08 22.44 -11.36
N GLY A 47 -25.29 21.49 -11.89
CA GLY A 47 -24.07 21.78 -12.66
C GLY A 47 -24.34 22.60 -13.93
N PRO A 48 -25.19 22.13 -14.85
CA PRO A 48 -25.59 22.90 -16.04
C PRO A 48 -26.21 24.27 -15.70
N LYS A 49 -26.94 24.37 -14.58
CA LYS A 49 -27.51 25.65 -14.13
C LYS A 49 -26.45 26.64 -13.66
N CYS A 50 -25.43 26.16 -12.94
CA CYS A 50 -24.27 26.96 -12.56
C CYS A 50 -23.51 27.41 -13.81
N GLU A 51 -23.26 26.51 -14.77
CA GLU A 51 -22.57 26.86 -16.03
C GLU A 51 -23.29 27.97 -16.82
N ALA A 52 -24.62 27.95 -16.84
CA ALA A 52 -25.43 28.98 -17.49
C ALA A 52 -25.55 30.29 -16.69
N THR A 53 -25.02 30.36 -15.47
CA THR A 53 -25.19 31.51 -14.57
C THR A 53 -23.92 32.34 -14.51
N SER A 54 -24.02 33.61 -14.91
CA SER A 54 -22.89 34.54 -14.92
C SER A 54 -22.27 34.66 -13.52
N GLY A 55 -20.96 34.43 -13.44
CA GLY A 55 -20.20 34.50 -12.19
C GLY A 55 -20.26 33.25 -11.30
N CYS A 56 -20.95 32.19 -11.71
CA CYS A 56 -20.94 30.92 -10.98
C CYS A 56 -19.67 30.13 -11.28
N THR A 57 -18.98 29.74 -10.20
CA THR A 57 -17.74 28.94 -10.24
C THR A 57 -17.95 27.56 -9.64
N HIS A 58 -18.88 27.44 -8.69
CA HIS A 58 -19.21 26.22 -7.97
C HIS A 58 -20.66 26.25 -7.47
N PHE A 59 -21.17 25.12 -7.00
CA PHE A 59 -22.55 25.01 -6.57
C PHE A 59 -22.73 24.04 -5.41
N THR A 60 -23.85 24.22 -4.68
CA THR A 60 -24.39 23.26 -3.70
C THR A 60 -25.85 23.01 -4.03
N TRP A 61 -26.30 21.77 -3.97
CA TRP A 61 -27.69 21.35 -4.03
C TRP A 61 -28.15 20.81 -2.68
N SER A 62 -29.40 21.11 -2.32
CA SER A 62 -30.02 20.68 -1.06
C SER A 62 -31.50 20.37 -1.24
N ASN A 63 -32.10 19.59 -0.33
CA ASN A 63 -33.53 19.27 -0.30
C ASN A 63 -34.46 20.44 0.09
N TYR A 64 -33.93 21.65 0.24
CA TYR A 64 -34.73 22.84 0.51
C TYR A 64 -35.78 23.07 -0.60
N ASN A 65 -37.02 23.39 -0.23
CA ASN A 65 -38.15 23.62 -1.15
C ASN A 65 -38.36 22.52 -2.23
N GLY A 66 -38.07 21.26 -1.91
CA GLY A 66 -38.21 20.14 -2.85
C GLY A 66 -37.04 19.98 -3.83
N GLY A 67 -35.95 20.72 -3.61
CA GLY A 67 -34.70 20.63 -4.37
C GLY A 67 -34.23 21.98 -4.88
N THR A 68 -33.32 22.61 -4.15
CA THR A 68 -32.74 23.91 -4.52
C THR A 68 -31.25 23.79 -4.82
N CYS A 69 -30.87 24.28 -6.00
CA CYS A 69 -29.50 24.52 -6.41
C CYS A 69 -29.08 25.94 -6.04
N TRP A 70 -28.02 26.05 -5.25
CA TRP A 70 -27.35 27.27 -4.82
C TRP A 70 -26.09 27.46 -5.65
N MET A 71 -26.12 28.44 -6.55
CA MET A 71 -25.03 28.77 -7.46
C MET A 71 -24.13 29.80 -6.79
N LYS A 72 -22.83 29.52 -6.75
CA LYS A 72 -21.86 30.27 -5.95
C LYS A 72 -20.71 30.78 -6.80
N GLY A 73 -20.20 31.95 -6.47
CA GLY A 73 -19.06 32.60 -7.13
C GLY A 73 -17.81 32.68 -6.25
N GLY A 74 -16.66 32.94 -6.86
CA GLY A 74 -15.36 33.05 -6.19
C GLY A 74 -14.44 31.84 -6.42
N SER A 75 -13.20 31.91 -5.96
CA SER A 75 -12.19 30.87 -6.17
C SER A 75 -12.29 29.79 -5.11
N VAL A 76 -12.48 28.53 -5.53
CA VAL A 76 -12.53 27.37 -4.62
C VAL A 76 -11.67 26.23 -5.15
N SER A 77 -11.04 25.47 -4.26
CA SER A 77 -10.37 24.21 -4.56
C SER A 77 -11.14 23.04 -3.95
N PRO A 78 -10.94 21.79 -4.44
CA PRO A 78 -11.61 20.61 -3.87
C PRO A 78 -11.45 20.44 -2.35
N ASN A 79 -10.41 21.01 -1.76
CA ASN A 79 -10.12 20.98 -0.32
C ASN A 79 -10.92 22.02 0.50
N ASP A 80 -11.49 23.02 -0.16
CA ASP A 80 -12.30 24.06 0.50
C ASP A 80 -13.76 23.58 0.74
N ALA A 81 -14.14 22.46 0.12
CA ALA A 81 -15.42 21.80 0.37
C ALA A 81 -15.37 21.05 1.71
N PHE A 82 -16.45 21.11 2.47
CA PHE A 82 -16.60 20.36 3.71
C PHE A 82 -17.71 19.32 3.58
N SER A 83 -17.56 18.20 4.29
CA SER A 83 -18.60 17.19 4.33
C SER A 83 -19.78 17.67 5.17
N ASN A 84 -21.00 17.53 4.64
CA ASN A 84 -22.23 17.74 5.39
C ASN A 84 -22.85 16.38 5.74
N ASP A 85 -23.21 16.16 7.00
CA ASP A 85 -23.81 14.91 7.46
C ASP A 85 -25.28 14.76 7.03
N ALA A 86 -25.83 15.78 6.36
CA ALA A 86 -27.13 15.72 5.70
C ALA A 86 -26.98 14.89 4.41
N LYS A 87 -27.40 13.62 4.47
CA LYS A 87 -27.21 12.57 3.45
C LYS A 87 -27.72 12.88 2.02
N ASP A 88 -28.24 14.08 1.77
CA ASP A 88 -28.88 14.49 0.52
C ASP A 88 -28.20 15.69 -0.17
N GLY A 89 -27.11 16.25 0.39
CA GLY A 89 -26.40 17.38 -0.24
C GLY A 89 -25.50 16.95 -1.41
N VAL A 90 -25.49 17.70 -2.52
CA VAL A 90 -24.56 17.50 -3.65
C VAL A 90 -23.83 18.80 -3.93
N CYS A 91 -22.51 18.82 -4.04
CA CYS A 91 -21.76 20.02 -4.40
C CYS A 91 -20.83 19.75 -5.58
N GLY A 92 -20.47 20.80 -6.34
CA GLY A 92 -19.61 20.68 -7.51
C GLY A 92 -18.89 21.98 -7.87
N TYR A 93 -17.86 21.89 -8.71
CA TYR A 93 -17.11 23.03 -9.25
C TYR A 93 -16.87 22.86 -10.75
N LEU A 94 -16.73 23.98 -11.48
CA LEU A 94 -16.54 24.01 -12.93
C LEU A 94 -15.05 24.21 -13.31
N LYS A 95 -14.59 23.67 -14.46
CA LYS A 95 -13.20 23.86 -14.94
C LYS A 95 -12.86 25.33 -15.27
N SER A 96 -13.84 26.14 -15.65
CA SER A 96 -13.64 27.55 -16.03
C SER A 96 -13.39 28.50 -14.85
N ALA A 97 -13.38 27.98 -13.62
CA ALA A 97 -13.48 28.77 -12.39
C ALA A 97 -12.16 29.24 -11.76
N GLN A 98 -11.00 28.75 -12.19
CA GLN A 98 -9.72 29.21 -11.64
C GLN A 98 -9.15 30.35 -12.50
N PRO A 99 -8.76 31.49 -11.91
CA PRO A 99 -8.01 32.50 -12.64
C PRO A 99 -6.73 31.87 -13.19
N ALA A 100 -6.48 32.03 -14.49
CA ALA A 100 -5.24 31.55 -15.08
C ALA A 100 -4.04 32.29 -14.44
N VAL A 101 -2.99 31.54 -14.13
CA VAL A 101 -1.72 32.11 -13.68
C VAL A 101 -1.14 32.98 -14.80
N GLY A 102 -0.94 34.26 -14.51
CA GLY A 102 -0.32 35.23 -15.42
C GLY A 102 1.15 35.51 -15.09
N GLY A 103 1.83 36.27 -15.94
CA GLY A 103 3.21 36.71 -15.67
C GLY A 103 4.30 35.69 -15.95
N TRP A 104 4.04 34.71 -16.83
CA TRP A 104 5.03 33.72 -17.24
C TRP A 104 6.23 34.36 -17.93
N THR A 105 7.42 34.06 -17.42
CA THR A 105 8.72 34.44 -17.96
C THR A 105 9.43 33.19 -18.44
N THR A 106 9.87 33.19 -19.69
CA THR A 106 10.68 32.10 -20.26
C THR A 106 12.15 32.43 -20.13
N VAL A 107 12.90 31.54 -19.49
CA VAL A 107 14.36 31.52 -19.44
C VAL A 107 14.88 30.25 -20.14
N SER A 108 16.19 30.15 -20.35
CA SER A 108 16.78 29.11 -21.20
C SER A 108 16.42 27.68 -20.79
N ASP A 109 16.19 27.43 -19.49
CA ASP A 109 15.96 26.11 -18.90
C ASP A 109 14.55 25.89 -18.35
N CYS A 110 13.72 26.93 -18.21
CA CYS A 110 12.32 26.80 -17.76
C CYS A 110 11.42 27.99 -18.17
N GLN A 111 10.12 27.81 -18.04
CA GLN A 111 9.12 28.87 -17.99
C GLN A 111 8.57 28.95 -16.56
N TRP A 112 8.59 30.12 -15.92
CA TRP A 112 8.15 30.29 -14.53
C TRP A 112 7.27 31.52 -14.37
N ALA A 113 6.43 31.54 -13.33
CA ALA A 113 5.58 32.67 -12.99
C ALA A 113 5.61 32.98 -11.49
N PRO A 114 5.37 34.25 -11.09
CA PRO A 114 5.14 34.61 -9.70
C PRO A 114 3.70 34.34 -9.27
N ASN A 115 3.47 34.27 -7.96
CA ASN A 115 2.16 34.07 -7.33
C ASN A 115 1.45 32.82 -7.84
N CYS A 116 2.20 31.73 -8.00
CA CYS A 116 1.65 30.47 -8.48
C CYS A 116 2.21 29.25 -7.76
N ASP A 117 1.49 28.15 -7.91
CA ASP A 117 1.82 26.86 -7.35
C ASP A 117 1.32 25.74 -8.28
N PHE A 118 1.92 24.57 -8.14
CA PHE A 118 1.39 23.29 -8.56
C PHE A 118 1.18 22.48 -7.28
N LYS A 119 -0.03 21.99 -6.98
CA LYS A 119 -0.28 21.24 -5.74
C LYS A 119 -0.06 19.74 -5.95
N GLY A 120 0.64 19.10 -5.00
CA GLY A 120 0.91 17.66 -5.00
C GLY A 120 2.07 17.25 -5.92
N GLN A 121 2.23 15.95 -6.16
CA GLN A 121 3.28 15.35 -7.01
C GLN A 121 4.72 15.69 -6.62
N ASP A 122 4.96 16.04 -5.36
CA ASP A 122 6.30 16.34 -4.85
C ASP A 122 7.18 15.08 -4.86
N LEU A 123 8.26 15.12 -5.64
CA LEU A 123 9.34 14.14 -5.64
C LEU A 123 10.25 14.31 -4.42
N THR A 124 10.64 15.56 -4.16
CA THR A 124 11.61 15.93 -3.13
C THR A 124 11.58 17.44 -2.92
N SER A 125 12.25 17.92 -1.87
CA SER A 125 12.39 19.35 -1.57
C SER A 125 13.85 19.73 -1.39
N VAL A 126 14.25 20.89 -1.92
CA VAL A 126 15.61 21.42 -1.81
C VAL A 126 15.56 22.85 -1.28
N ILE A 127 16.32 23.14 -0.23
CA ILE A 127 16.48 24.52 0.27
C ILE A 127 17.35 25.29 -0.72
N ALA A 128 16.75 26.32 -1.35
CA ALA A 128 17.39 27.17 -2.34
C ALA A 128 16.57 28.45 -2.58
N ALA A 129 17.19 29.47 -3.17
CA ALA A 129 16.46 30.63 -3.68
C ALA A 129 15.55 30.22 -4.86
N GLY A 130 14.42 30.91 -5.03
CA GLY A 130 13.45 30.61 -6.09
C GLY A 130 14.08 30.61 -7.50
N SER A 131 14.98 31.55 -7.77
CA SER A 131 15.71 31.63 -9.04
C SER A 131 16.60 30.42 -9.35
N ALA A 132 16.93 29.59 -8.35
CA ALA A 132 17.74 28.40 -8.54
C ALA A 132 16.90 27.12 -8.76
N CYS A 133 15.57 27.16 -8.56
CA CYS A 133 14.74 25.95 -8.59
C CYS A 133 14.78 25.22 -9.94
N SER A 134 14.87 25.95 -11.05
CA SER A 134 14.96 25.36 -12.38
C SER A 134 16.22 24.51 -12.54
N SER A 135 17.38 25.07 -12.19
CA SER A 135 18.66 24.36 -12.23
C SER A 135 18.69 23.14 -11.31
N LYS A 136 18.05 23.23 -10.13
CA LYS A 136 17.94 22.11 -9.19
C LYS A 136 17.01 21.02 -9.73
N CYS A 137 15.89 21.41 -10.33
CA CYS A 137 14.96 20.49 -10.98
C CYS A 137 15.64 19.77 -12.16
N ALA A 138 16.41 20.48 -12.99
CA ALA A 138 17.18 19.88 -14.10
C ALA A 138 18.15 18.78 -13.65
N GLY A 139 18.68 18.88 -12.43
CA GLY A 139 19.58 17.88 -11.84
C GLY A 139 18.88 16.68 -11.19
N ILE A 140 17.55 16.67 -11.11
CA ILE A 140 16.77 15.62 -10.44
C ILE A 140 16.02 14.81 -11.51
N SER A 141 16.37 13.53 -11.61
CA SER A 141 15.72 12.61 -12.55
C SER A 141 14.22 12.54 -12.28
N GLY A 142 13.42 12.78 -13.33
CA GLY A 142 11.95 12.80 -13.25
C GLY A 142 11.32 14.14 -12.84
N CYS A 143 12.12 15.17 -12.54
CA CYS A 143 11.59 16.50 -12.24
C CYS A 143 11.16 17.20 -13.54
N THR A 144 9.87 17.55 -13.63
CA THR A 144 9.27 18.20 -14.81
C THR A 144 8.87 19.64 -14.54
N HIS A 145 8.53 19.94 -13.29
CA HIS A 145 8.10 21.25 -12.82
C HIS A 145 8.43 21.40 -11.33
N PHE A 146 8.27 22.61 -10.81
CA PHE A 146 8.55 22.93 -9.42
C PHE A 146 7.60 24.01 -8.89
N SER A 147 7.47 24.06 -7.57
CA SER A 147 6.97 25.23 -6.84
C SER A 147 8.02 25.70 -5.86
N TRP A 148 7.96 26.95 -5.44
CA TRP A 148 8.82 27.50 -4.42
C TRP A 148 8.02 28.27 -3.38
N THR A 149 8.47 28.18 -2.14
CA THR A 149 7.88 28.89 -1.01
C THR A 149 8.96 29.43 -0.08
N ASN A 150 8.62 30.40 0.76
CA ASN A 150 9.48 30.91 1.84
C ASN A 150 9.69 29.92 3.01
N ALA A 151 9.22 28.68 2.91
CA ALA A 151 9.46 27.66 3.92
C ALA A 151 10.97 27.45 4.13
N ASN A 152 11.40 27.38 5.40
CA ASN A 152 12.79 27.17 5.81
C ASN A 152 13.80 28.19 5.22
N GLY A 153 13.38 29.43 4.97
CA GLY A 153 14.23 30.45 4.34
C GLY A 153 14.35 30.34 2.82
N GLY A 154 13.52 29.51 2.19
CA GLY A 154 13.44 29.30 0.75
C GLY A 154 13.55 27.83 0.38
N THR A 155 12.44 27.22 -0.03
CA THR A 155 12.38 25.79 -0.40
C THR A 155 11.76 25.63 -1.78
N CYS A 156 12.48 24.93 -2.67
CA CYS A 156 11.98 24.43 -3.95
C CYS A 156 11.38 23.02 -3.75
N TRP A 157 10.11 22.88 -4.09
CA TRP A 157 9.37 21.63 -4.12
C TRP A 157 9.40 21.07 -5.55
N MET A 158 10.17 20.01 -5.75
CA MET A 158 10.42 19.41 -7.07
C MET A 158 9.33 18.41 -7.38
N LYS A 159 8.79 18.45 -8.60
CA LYS A 159 7.58 17.70 -8.95
C LYS A 159 7.73 16.89 -10.22
N SER A 160 6.94 15.82 -10.31
CA SER A 160 6.92 14.90 -11.45
C SER A 160 5.56 14.82 -12.12
N GLY A 161 5.53 14.21 -13.31
CA GLY A 161 4.32 14.02 -14.10
C GLY A 161 4.15 15.08 -15.19
N ALA A 162 3.05 14.97 -15.93
CA ALA A 162 2.69 15.94 -16.95
C ALA A 162 2.11 17.20 -16.29
N ALA A 163 2.72 18.35 -16.54
CA ALA A 163 2.23 19.65 -16.11
C ALA A 163 2.48 20.67 -17.21
N GLY A 164 1.44 21.43 -17.56
CA GLY A 164 1.50 22.58 -18.45
C GLY A 164 1.18 23.87 -17.70
N VAL A 165 1.40 25.00 -18.36
CA VAL A 165 1.11 26.34 -17.81
C VAL A 165 -0.36 26.50 -17.38
N GLY A 166 -1.27 25.73 -17.99
CA GLY A 166 -2.70 25.72 -17.64
C GLY A 166 -3.05 24.94 -16.37
N ASP A 167 -2.12 24.13 -15.85
CA ASP A 167 -2.32 23.35 -14.62
C ASP A 167 -1.84 24.11 -13.36
N ALA A 168 -1.15 25.24 -13.56
CA ALA A 168 -0.71 26.09 -12.46
C ALA A 168 -1.91 26.82 -11.83
N ILE A 169 -1.91 26.92 -10.51
CA ILE A 169 -2.93 27.64 -9.74
C ILE A 169 -2.35 28.92 -9.15
N VAL A 170 -3.20 29.94 -8.97
CA VAL A 170 -2.80 31.17 -8.29
C VAL A 170 -2.52 30.87 -6.81
N SER A 171 -1.38 31.35 -6.33
CA SER A 171 -0.96 31.24 -4.93
C SER A 171 -0.77 32.63 -4.32
N ASN A 172 -1.42 32.86 -3.18
CA ASN A 172 -1.28 34.10 -2.41
C ASN A 172 -0.14 34.04 -1.37
N ALA A 173 0.66 32.96 -1.39
CA ALA A 173 1.79 32.85 -0.47
C ALA A 173 2.89 33.85 -0.86
N GLU A 174 3.41 34.57 0.14
CA GLU A 174 4.42 35.60 -0.08
C GLU A 174 5.65 35.02 -0.78
N GLY A 175 6.01 35.60 -1.93
CA GLY A 175 7.15 35.21 -2.74
C GLY A 175 6.98 33.90 -3.52
N ALA A 176 5.80 33.28 -3.53
CA ALA A 176 5.58 32.02 -4.24
C ALA A 176 5.88 32.14 -5.73
N ILE A 177 6.61 31.16 -6.26
CA ILE A 177 6.85 31.00 -7.70
C ILE A 177 6.62 29.55 -8.09
N CYS A 178 6.28 29.31 -9.34
CA CYS A 178 6.19 27.98 -9.92
C CYS A 178 6.78 27.99 -11.32
N GLY A 179 7.28 26.85 -11.79
CA GLY A 179 7.88 26.78 -13.12
C GLY A 179 7.92 25.39 -13.72
N ILE A 180 7.99 25.34 -15.05
CA ILE A 180 7.98 24.16 -15.91
C ILE A 180 9.27 24.17 -16.74
N MET A 181 9.97 23.04 -16.86
CA MET A 181 11.28 22.98 -17.53
C MET A 181 11.18 23.05 -19.08
N SER A 182 12.05 23.85 -19.72
CA SER A 182 12.06 24.13 -21.18
C SER A 182 12.73 23.03 -22.02
N SER A 183 13.66 22.27 -21.43
CA SER A 183 14.40 21.19 -22.10
C SER A 183 14.24 19.86 -21.37
N SER A 184 13.01 19.38 -21.33
CA SER A 184 12.77 18.05 -21.85
C SER A 184 11.74 18.19 -22.97
N ASN A 185 12.21 18.04 -24.21
CA ASN A 185 11.37 17.38 -25.21
C ASN A 185 10.75 16.19 -24.48
N PRO A 186 9.43 15.93 -24.53
CA PRO A 186 8.96 14.63 -24.17
C PRO A 186 9.66 13.67 -25.14
N GLN A 187 10.82 13.13 -24.75
CA GLN A 187 10.85 11.70 -24.71
C GLN A 187 9.57 11.37 -23.95
N PRO A 188 8.62 10.65 -24.58
CA PRO A 188 7.63 9.94 -23.79
C PRO A 188 8.40 9.36 -22.60
N PRO A 189 7.85 9.36 -21.35
CA PRO A 189 8.44 8.51 -20.32
C PRO A 189 8.83 7.22 -21.03
N PRO A 190 10.10 6.74 -20.96
CA PRO A 190 10.53 5.57 -21.73
C PRO A 190 9.37 4.60 -21.62
N PRO A 191 8.71 4.25 -22.75
CA PRO A 191 7.34 3.75 -22.76
C PRO A 191 7.26 2.79 -21.59
N PRO A 192 6.33 3.00 -20.62
CA PRO A 192 6.33 2.30 -19.34
C PRO A 192 6.76 0.88 -19.64
N PRO A 193 7.92 0.43 -19.11
CA PRO A 193 8.65 -0.71 -19.65
C PRO A 193 7.62 -1.75 -20.02
N PRO A 194 7.50 -2.14 -21.31
CA PRO A 194 6.28 -2.67 -21.91
C PRO A 194 5.54 -3.46 -20.86
N GLY A 195 4.40 -2.91 -20.41
CA GLY A 195 3.78 -3.28 -19.13
C GLY A 195 3.95 -4.77 -18.91
N GLY A 196 4.57 -5.12 -17.78
CA GLY A 196 5.16 -6.45 -17.62
C GLY A 196 4.17 -7.55 -18.00
N PRO A 197 4.66 -8.75 -18.35
CA PRO A 197 3.84 -9.76 -18.99
C PRO A 197 2.67 -10.25 -18.09
N TYR A 198 2.67 -9.84 -16.82
CA TYR A 198 1.69 -10.12 -15.80
C TYR A 198 0.50 -9.14 -15.84
N LYS A 199 -0.72 -9.70 -15.80
CA LYS A 199 -1.99 -8.97 -15.66
C LYS A 199 -2.63 -9.29 -14.33
N LEU A 200 -3.24 -8.28 -13.72
CA LEU A 200 -3.93 -8.41 -12.44
C LEU A 200 -5.13 -9.34 -12.60
N VAL A 201 -5.15 -10.42 -11.84
CA VAL A 201 -6.26 -11.39 -11.81
C VAL A 201 -7.11 -11.20 -10.55
N LYS A 202 -6.46 -10.95 -9.41
CA LYS A 202 -7.14 -10.72 -8.14
C LYS A 202 -6.49 -9.58 -7.36
N ASN A 203 -7.33 -8.70 -6.80
CA ASN A 203 -6.91 -7.61 -5.94
C ASN A 203 -7.66 -7.65 -4.61
N HIS A 204 -7.02 -8.17 -3.57
CA HIS A 204 -7.55 -8.14 -2.21
C HIS A 204 -7.18 -6.81 -1.55
N THR A 205 -8.07 -5.83 -1.69
CA THR A 205 -8.01 -4.54 -0.99
C THR A 205 -8.27 -4.71 0.51
N PRO A 206 -7.89 -3.74 1.36
CA PRO A 206 -8.19 -3.80 2.79
C PRO A 206 -9.67 -4.02 3.09
N LYS A 207 -10.56 -3.35 2.34
CA LYS A 207 -12.01 -3.51 2.50
C LYS A 207 -12.53 -4.89 2.07
N SER A 208 -12.01 -5.46 0.98
CA SER A 208 -12.44 -6.81 0.55
C SER A 208 -11.89 -7.90 1.47
N MET A 209 -10.67 -7.75 1.99
CA MET A 209 -10.15 -8.60 3.05
C MET A 209 -11.01 -8.48 4.31
N LEU A 210 -11.35 -7.24 4.72
CA LEU A 210 -12.22 -7.01 5.87
C LEU A 210 -13.61 -7.60 5.66
N SER A 211 -14.22 -7.55 4.47
CA SER A 211 -15.53 -8.18 4.20
C SER A 211 -15.47 -9.70 4.17
N GLY A 212 -14.26 -10.28 4.04
CA GLY A 212 -14.03 -11.71 3.89
C GLY A 212 -14.12 -12.20 2.44
N ASP A 213 -14.22 -11.29 1.47
CA ASP A 213 -14.31 -11.64 0.06
C ASP A 213 -12.99 -12.25 -0.43
N GLY A 214 -13.08 -13.50 -0.90
CA GLY A 214 -11.95 -14.29 -1.37
C GLY A 214 -11.08 -14.89 -0.25
N TRP A 215 -11.54 -14.92 1.01
CA TRP A 215 -10.78 -15.48 2.13
C TRP A 215 -11.60 -16.45 3.00
N TYR A 216 -11.01 -17.61 3.30
CA TYR A 216 -11.42 -18.51 4.36
C TYR A 216 -10.69 -18.17 5.67
N PHE A 217 -11.42 -18.12 6.78
CA PHE A 217 -10.86 -17.88 8.11
C PHE A 217 -10.73 -19.21 8.85
N TYR A 218 -9.51 -19.69 8.98
CA TYR A 218 -9.21 -20.95 9.65
C TYR A 218 -9.41 -20.81 11.17
N THR A 219 -10.09 -21.78 11.79
CA THR A 219 -10.39 -21.76 13.23
C THR A 219 -10.04 -23.05 13.96
N ASP A 220 -9.46 -24.02 13.25
CA ASP A 220 -9.05 -25.28 13.85
C ASP A 220 -7.71 -25.13 14.58
N SER A 221 -7.26 -26.21 15.22
CA SER A 221 -5.96 -26.27 15.90
C SER A 221 -4.82 -25.99 14.93
N ASP A 222 -3.82 -25.24 15.39
CA ASP A 222 -2.68 -24.87 14.57
C ASP A 222 -1.86 -26.11 14.13
N PRO A 223 -1.67 -26.33 12.81
CA PRO A 223 -0.93 -27.49 12.31
C PRO A 223 0.54 -27.54 12.75
N THR A 224 1.12 -26.41 13.13
CA THR A 224 2.50 -26.29 13.65
C THR A 224 2.55 -26.29 15.18
N HIS A 225 1.48 -26.75 15.83
CA HIS A 225 1.34 -26.89 17.28
C HIS A 225 1.58 -25.59 18.06
N GLY A 226 1.31 -24.44 17.44
CA GLY A 226 1.44 -23.14 18.07
C GLY A 226 0.51 -22.98 19.27
N HIS A 227 0.97 -22.19 20.24
CA HIS A 227 0.17 -21.74 21.38
C HIS A 227 -0.74 -20.58 20.95
N VAL A 228 -1.68 -20.87 20.06
CA VAL A 228 -2.57 -19.89 19.45
C VAL A 228 -4.01 -20.42 19.43
N LYS A 229 -4.97 -19.50 19.51
CA LYS A 229 -6.38 -19.76 19.21
C LYS A 229 -6.76 -18.99 17.95
N TYR A 230 -6.84 -19.65 16.80
CA TYR A 230 -7.38 -18.99 15.61
C TYR A 230 -8.89 -18.76 15.76
N VAL A 231 -9.34 -17.55 15.40
CA VAL A 231 -10.72 -17.13 15.56
C VAL A 231 -11.39 -16.80 14.23
N SER A 232 -12.71 -16.85 14.22
CA SER A 232 -13.50 -16.45 13.05
C SER A 232 -13.33 -14.96 12.74
N ARG A 233 -13.66 -14.57 11.50
CA ARG A 233 -13.73 -13.15 11.09
C ARG A 233 -14.56 -12.29 12.04
N ASN A 234 -15.75 -12.76 12.40
CA ASN A 234 -16.68 -12.00 13.24
C ASN A 234 -16.11 -11.80 14.65
N GLU A 235 -15.46 -12.82 15.21
CA GLU A 235 -14.78 -12.70 16.51
C GLU A 235 -13.55 -11.79 16.44
N GLY A 236 -12.80 -11.83 15.33
CA GLY A 236 -11.70 -10.90 15.07
C GLY A 236 -12.17 -9.44 15.06
N ILE A 237 -13.29 -9.15 14.39
CA ILE A 237 -13.91 -7.81 14.35
C ILE A 237 -14.40 -7.42 15.75
N SER A 238 -15.19 -8.27 16.41
CA SER A 238 -15.78 -7.95 17.72
C SER A 238 -14.76 -7.87 18.86
N SER A 239 -13.52 -8.33 18.63
CA SER A 239 -12.43 -8.28 19.59
C SER A 239 -11.42 -7.15 19.31
N ASP A 240 -11.70 -6.29 18.34
CA ASP A 240 -10.83 -5.20 17.84
C ASP A 240 -9.50 -5.68 17.25
N MET A 241 -9.48 -6.90 16.71
CA MET A 241 -8.30 -7.52 16.11
C MET A 241 -8.31 -7.47 14.58
N PHE A 242 -9.43 -7.12 13.96
CA PHE A 242 -9.58 -7.13 12.50
C PHE A 242 -10.44 -5.96 12.02
N TRP A 243 -9.81 -4.95 11.44
CA TRP A 243 -10.46 -3.71 11.01
C TRP A 243 -9.63 -2.98 9.95
N THR A 244 -10.17 -1.91 9.35
CA THR A 244 -9.43 -1.07 8.38
C THR A 244 -9.34 0.37 8.85
N ALA A 245 -8.25 1.06 8.54
CA ALA A 245 -8.13 2.51 8.68
C ALA A 245 -7.41 3.11 7.46
N ASN A 246 -7.29 4.44 7.44
CA ASN A 246 -6.69 5.19 6.33
C ASN A 246 -5.65 6.25 6.75
N ASP A 247 -5.21 6.22 8.01
CA ASP A 247 -4.28 7.21 8.59
C ASP A 247 -2.86 7.13 8.01
N ASP A 248 -2.48 5.99 7.41
CA ASP A 248 -1.20 5.77 6.71
C ASP A 248 -1.43 5.33 5.24
N GLY A 249 -2.49 5.84 4.62
CA GLY A 249 -3.13 5.21 3.46
C GLY A 249 -4.03 4.05 3.88
N GLU A 250 -4.94 3.61 3.02
CA GLU A 250 -5.87 2.52 3.38
C GLU A 250 -5.10 1.22 3.69
N TYR A 251 -5.34 0.64 4.87
CA TYR A 251 -4.79 -0.65 5.29
C TYR A 251 -5.78 -1.46 6.12
N LEU A 252 -5.55 -2.77 6.15
CA LEU A 252 -6.18 -3.74 7.03
C LEU A 252 -5.26 -3.99 8.23
N TYR A 253 -5.80 -3.81 9.42
CA TYR A 253 -5.19 -4.25 10.66
C TYR A 253 -5.62 -5.70 10.95
N MET A 254 -4.66 -6.57 11.18
CA MET A 254 -4.87 -7.97 11.60
C MET A 254 -3.96 -8.26 12.79
N GLY A 255 -4.50 -8.23 14.00
CA GLY A 255 -3.76 -8.33 15.25
C GLY A 255 -4.00 -9.62 16.03
N SER A 256 -3.49 -9.63 17.26
CA SER A 256 -3.61 -10.70 18.24
C SER A 256 -4.10 -10.17 19.59
N LYS A 257 -4.62 -11.04 20.46
CA LYS A 257 -5.11 -10.63 21.78
C LYS A 257 -4.93 -11.72 22.83
N GLN A 258 -4.41 -11.35 24.00
CA GLN A 258 -4.30 -12.28 25.13
C GLN A 258 -5.69 -12.70 25.62
N THR A 259 -5.80 -13.94 26.09
CA THR A 259 -7.04 -14.50 26.66
C THR A 259 -7.02 -14.55 28.19
N GLY A 260 -5.93 -14.12 28.83
CA GLY A 260 -5.76 -14.17 30.28
C GLY A 260 -5.38 -15.56 30.78
N GLY A 261 -4.18 -16.03 30.39
CA GLY A 261 -3.61 -17.32 30.80
C GLY A 261 -3.77 -18.47 29.79
N GLY A 262 -4.61 -18.32 28.78
CA GLY A 262 -4.74 -19.26 27.67
C GLY A 262 -3.98 -18.83 26.40
N PRO A 263 -4.04 -19.63 25.33
CA PRO A 263 -3.52 -19.25 24.02
C PRO A 263 -4.03 -17.88 23.58
N PRO A 264 -3.16 -16.96 23.13
CA PRO A 264 -3.59 -15.73 22.48
C PRO A 264 -4.48 -16.01 21.26
N LYS A 265 -5.49 -15.16 21.08
CA LYS A 265 -6.29 -15.15 19.85
C LYS A 265 -5.45 -14.60 18.70
N SER A 266 -5.63 -15.17 17.52
CA SER A 266 -5.03 -14.69 16.27
C SER A 266 -5.92 -15.06 15.08
N LEU A 267 -5.51 -14.69 13.87
CA LEU A 267 -6.21 -14.97 12.63
C LEU A 267 -5.29 -15.74 11.66
N ARG A 268 -5.88 -16.64 10.88
CA ARG A 268 -5.26 -17.32 9.74
C ARG A 268 -6.23 -17.26 8.56
N LEU A 269 -5.83 -16.52 7.54
CA LEU A 269 -6.59 -16.31 6.32
C LEU A 269 -6.00 -17.17 5.22
N THR A 270 -6.84 -17.90 4.49
CA THR A 270 -6.46 -18.68 3.31
C THR A 270 -7.27 -18.21 2.11
N SER A 271 -6.64 -17.89 0.99
CA SER A 271 -7.36 -17.44 -0.20
C SER A 271 -8.31 -18.53 -0.69
N VAL A 272 -9.52 -18.16 -1.07
CA VAL A 272 -10.48 -19.11 -1.66
C VAL A 272 -9.98 -19.54 -3.04
N ASP A 273 -9.59 -18.56 -3.85
CA ASP A 273 -9.04 -18.80 -5.17
C ASP A 273 -7.64 -19.41 -5.05
N GLY A 274 -7.39 -20.47 -5.82
CA GLY A 274 -6.07 -21.03 -6.04
C GLY A 274 -5.46 -20.56 -7.35
N PHE A 275 -4.15 -20.72 -7.50
CA PHE A 275 -3.42 -20.37 -8.71
C PHE A 275 -2.33 -21.38 -9.02
N ASP A 276 -2.02 -21.58 -10.30
CA ASP A 276 -1.05 -22.59 -10.78
C ASP A 276 0.28 -21.99 -11.27
N SER A 277 0.32 -20.66 -11.37
CA SER A 277 1.51 -19.85 -11.67
C SER A 277 1.15 -18.39 -11.48
N GLY A 278 2.14 -17.52 -11.34
CA GLY A 278 1.90 -16.08 -11.28
C GLY A 278 2.86 -15.31 -10.41
N LEU A 279 2.45 -14.08 -10.12
CA LEU A 279 3.15 -13.12 -9.28
C LEU A 279 2.21 -12.68 -8.15
N VAL A 280 2.58 -13.01 -6.91
CA VAL A 280 1.89 -12.55 -5.70
C VAL A 280 2.63 -11.35 -5.14
N ILE A 281 1.91 -10.27 -4.84
CA ILE A 281 2.47 -9.05 -4.25
C ILE A 281 1.68 -8.72 -2.98
N VAL A 282 2.40 -8.58 -1.85
CA VAL A 282 1.85 -8.15 -0.56
C VAL A 282 2.51 -6.83 -0.16
N ASP A 283 1.71 -5.76 -0.09
CA ASP A 283 2.16 -4.46 0.44
C ASP A 283 1.79 -4.39 1.93
N ALA A 284 2.81 -4.32 2.80
CA ALA A 284 2.63 -4.27 4.25
C ALA A 284 3.35 -3.05 4.86
N LEU A 285 2.63 -2.29 5.69
CA LEU A 285 3.18 -1.19 6.50
C LEU A 285 3.81 -1.71 7.80
N HIS A 286 3.34 -2.86 8.28
CA HIS A 286 3.78 -3.49 9.51
C HIS A 286 3.56 -5.01 9.43
N ILE A 287 4.49 -5.77 10.00
CA ILE A 287 4.35 -7.22 10.24
C ILE A 287 4.57 -7.54 11.72
N PRO A 288 4.05 -8.66 12.24
CA PRO A 288 4.27 -9.05 13.63
C PRO A 288 5.74 -9.16 13.97
N SER A 289 6.10 -8.67 15.15
CA SER A 289 7.43 -8.77 15.72
C SER A 289 7.36 -9.04 17.21
N GLY A 290 8.49 -9.44 17.79
CA GLY A 290 8.65 -9.67 19.22
C GLY A 290 8.64 -11.14 19.62
N CYS A 291 9.00 -11.36 20.88
CA CYS A 291 9.23 -12.69 21.41
C CYS A 291 7.96 -13.56 21.41
N GLY A 292 8.11 -14.77 20.88
CA GLY A 292 7.05 -15.77 20.77
C GLY A 292 6.24 -15.68 19.48
N THR A 293 6.36 -14.63 18.66
CA THR A 293 5.61 -14.51 17.40
C THR A 293 6.17 -15.41 16.31
N TRP A 294 5.30 -15.94 15.46
CA TRP A 294 5.66 -16.60 14.20
C TRP A 294 4.67 -16.18 13.09
N PRO A 295 4.92 -15.03 12.44
CA PRO A 295 4.15 -14.58 11.28
C PRO A 295 4.62 -15.22 9.98
N ALA A 296 3.68 -15.39 9.04
CA ALA A 296 4.01 -15.84 7.69
C ALA A 296 3.10 -15.23 6.61
N PHE A 297 3.69 -14.96 5.44
CA PHE A 297 3.03 -14.89 4.15
C PHE A 297 3.58 -16.01 3.29
N TRP A 298 2.71 -16.93 2.93
CA TRP A 298 3.12 -18.17 2.30
C TRP A 298 2.04 -18.70 1.38
N THR A 299 2.34 -19.74 0.63
CA THR A 299 1.38 -20.44 -0.19
C THR A 299 1.49 -21.93 0.02
N VAL A 300 0.36 -22.63 -0.08
CA VAL A 300 0.32 -24.08 0.10
C VAL A 300 -0.52 -24.76 -0.96
N GLY A 301 -0.05 -25.92 -1.41
CA GLY A 301 -0.82 -26.79 -2.28
C GLY A 301 -1.85 -27.62 -1.52
N THR A 302 -2.91 -28.04 -2.22
CA THR A 302 -4.04 -28.81 -1.64
C THR A 302 -3.68 -30.17 -1.04
N ASN A 303 -2.47 -30.68 -1.26
CA ASN A 303 -1.98 -31.97 -0.75
C ASN A 303 -0.55 -31.78 -0.23
N TRP A 304 -0.41 -31.21 0.96
CA TRP A 304 0.89 -30.99 1.58
C TRP A 304 1.54 -32.31 2.05
N PRO A 305 2.87 -32.50 1.89
CA PRO A 305 3.83 -31.61 1.21
C PRO A 305 3.93 -31.89 -0.30
N ASN A 306 3.17 -32.84 -0.84
CA ASN A 306 3.30 -33.33 -2.22
C ASN A 306 2.98 -32.28 -3.30
N HIS A 307 2.18 -31.27 -2.98
CA HIS A 307 1.88 -30.13 -3.85
C HIS A 307 2.62 -28.85 -3.43
N GLY A 308 3.63 -28.98 -2.57
CA GLY A 308 4.54 -27.90 -2.22
C GLY A 308 3.98 -26.83 -1.29
N GLU A 309 4.92 -26.08 -0.73
CA GLU A 309 4.73 -24.91 0.13
C GLU A 309 5.80 -23.87 -0.24
N ILE A 310 5.40 -22.59 -0.29
CA ILE A 310 6.28 -21.47 -0.63
C ILE A 310 6.15 -20.40 0.45
N ASP A 311 7.13 -20.31 1.34
CA ASP A 311 7.22 -19.29 2.37
C ASP A 311 8.04 -18.11 1.83
N PHE A 312 7.36 -17.05 1.41
CA PHE A 312 8.03 -15.88 0.83
C PHE A 312 8.19 -14.74 1.84
N MET A 313 7.48 -14.81 2.97
CA MET A 313 7.83 -14.09 4.19
C MET A 313 7.61 -14.99 5.41
N GLU A 314 8.67 -15.28 6.15
CA GLU A 314 8.56 -16.05 7.39
C GLU A 314 9.71 -15.73 8.35
N GLY A 315 9.42 -15.81 9.65
CA GLY A 315 10.43 -15.73 10.69
C GLY A 315 9.80 -15.91 12.07
N VAL A 316 10.66 -15.98 13.09
CA VAL A 316 10.25 -16.22 14.47
C VAL A 316 10.85 -15.22 15.43
N ASN A 317 10.12 -14.94 16.51
CA ASN A 317 10.53 -14.09 17.62
C ASN A 317 10.91 -12.64 17.26
N GLY A 318 10.61 -12.18 16.03
CA GLY A 318 11.01 -10.87 15.52
C GLY A 318 12.51 -10.72 15.26
N VAL A 319 13.26 -11.82 15.20
CA VAL A 319 14.73 -11.80 15.13
C VAL A 319 15.23 -11.98 13.71
N GLY A 320 16.20 -11.15 13.32
CA GLY A 320 16.95 -11.29 12.08
C GLY A 320 16.21 -10.75 10.85
N ASN A 321 16.53 -11.35 9.70
CA ASN A 321 15.98 -11.00 8.40
C ASN A 321 15.01 -12.08 7.91
N ASN A 322 14.24 -11.76 6.87
CA ASN A 322 13.28 -12.67 6.25
C ASN A 322 13.95 -13.99 5.85
N ILE A 323 13.31 -15.10 6.23
CA ILE A 323 13.70 -16.45 5.81
C ILE A 323 12.66 -16.88 4.76
N MET A 324 13.13 -17.21 3.56
CA MET A 324 12.28 -17.73 2.50
C MET A 324 12.58 -19.20 2.33
N THR A 325 11.55 -20.03 2.45
CA THR A 325 11.68 -21.48 2.49
C THR A 325 10.72 -22.13 1.52
N LEU A 326 11.15 -23.24 0.93
CA LEU A 326 10.28 -24.11 0.15
C LEU A 326 10.21 -25.48 0.82
N HIS A 327 9.02 -26.04 0.87
CA HIS A 327 8.81 -27.43 1.27
C HIS A 327 8.17 -28.20 0.12
N THR A 328 8.67 -29.40 -0.17
CA THR A 328 8.19 -30.24 -1.27
C THR A 328 8.04 -31.70 -0.86
N GLY A 329 7.23 -32.43 -1.62
CA GLY A 329 7.18 -33.88 -1.59
C GLY A 329 8.46 -34.52 -2.14
N PRO A 330 8.56 -35.86 -2.13
CA PRO A 330 9.76 -36.58 -2.50
C PRO A 330 10.37 -36.15 -3.84
N SER A 331 11.70 -36.19 -3.91
CA SER A 331 12.51 -36.10 -5.14
C SER A 331 12.65 -34.73 -5.83
N CYS A 332 12.36 -33.60 -5.19
CA CYS A 332 12.71 -32.28 -5.76
C CYS A 332 13.90 -31.62 -5.03
N SER A 333 14.92 -31.24 -5.80
CA SER A 333 16.02 -30.39 -5.36
C SER A 333 15.99 -29.05 -6.10
N MET A 334 16.11 -27.97 -5.34
CA MET A 334 16.15 -26.62 -5.89
C MET A 334 17.59 -26.14 -6.01
N ASN A 335 17.87 -25.36 -7.04
CA ASN A 335 19.11 -24.62 -7.18
C ASN A 335 18.97 -23.27 -6.47
N LEU A 336 19.54 -23.17 -5.27
CA LEU A 336 19.63 -21.94 -4.48
C LEU A 336 21.06 -21.42 -4.59
N ASP A 337 21.26 -20.24 -5.18
CA ASP A 337 22.57 -19.59 -5.30
C ASP A 337 23.69 -20.50 -5.83
N ASN A 338 23.39 -21.26 -6.90
CA ASN A 338 24.28 -22.24 -7.51
C ASN A 338 24.58 -23.48 -6.65
N GLN A 339 23.80 -23.73 -5.59
CA GLN A 339 23.87 -24.93 -4.77
C GLN A 339 22.58 -25.74 -4.88
N GLN A 340 22.72 -27.03 -5.16
CA GLN A 340 21.61 -27.97 -5.10
C GLN A 340 21.24 -28.26 -3.65
N LYS A 341 20.00 -27.93 -3.26
CA LYS A 341 19.45 -28.21 -1.94
C LYS A 341 18.18 -29.04 -2.06
N SER A 342 18.09 -30.07 -1.21
CA SER A 342 16.88 -30.85 -1.03
C SER A 342 15.85 -30.02 -0.27
N CYS A 343 14.59 -30.02 -0.71
CA CYS A 343 13.51 -29.24 -0.09
C CYS A 343 12.47 -30.13 0.61
N LEU A 344 12.87 -31.35 1.00
CA LEU A 344 11.94 -32.40 1.40
C LEU A 344 11.38 -32.21 2.81
N GLY A 345 10.05 -32.28 2.92
CA GLY A 345 9.33 -32.26 4.19
C GLY A 345 9.67 -31.03 5.05
N ASN A 346 9.58 -31.17 6.38
CA ASN A 346 9.74 -30.04 7.32
C ASN A 346 11.11 -29.36 7.29
N ASN A 347 12.15 -30.01 6.78
CA ASN A 347 13.47 -29.38 6.70
C ASN A 347 13.51 -28.30 5.60
N GLY A 348 12.72 -28.49 4.53
CA GLY A 348 12.63 -27.57 3.41
C GLY A 348 13.99 -27.22 2.80
N CYS A 349 14.01 -26.20 1.96
CA CYS A 349 15.23 -25.54 1.51
C CYS A 349 15.07 -24.04 1.62
N GLY A 350 15.63 -23.48 2.69
CA GLY A 350 15.54 -22.05 2.98
C GLY A 350 16.79 -21.27 2.57
N THR A 351 16.60 -19.98 2.35
CA THR A 351 17.65 -18.97 2.37
C THR A 351 17.19 -17.74 3.13
N GLN A 352 18.13 -17.02 3.72
CA GLN A 352 17.85 -15.78 4.45
C GLN A 352 18.43 -14.62 3.67
N THR A 353 17.71 -13.51 3.58
CA THR A 353 18.25 -12.30 2.92
C THR A 353 19.47 -11.83 3.70
N SER A 354 20.60 -11.66 3.01
CA SER A 354 21.90 -11.40 3.63
C SER A 354 22.05 -9.97 4.20
N LYS A 355 21.21 -9.03 3.73
CA LYS A 355 21.19 -7.62 4.13
C LYS A 355 19.78 -7.03 3.98
N GLY A 356 19.55 -5.90 4.64
CA GLY A 356 18.31 -5.11 4.55
C GLY A 356 17.37 -5.31 5.74
N ALA A 357 16.45 -4.36 5.91
CA ALA A 357 15.42 -4.39 6.93
C ALA A 357 14.20 -5.17 6.43
N THR A 358 14.36 -6.49 6.28
CA THR A 358 13.39 -7.35 5.58
C THR A 358 12.46 -8.11 6.52
N PHE A 359 12.64 -8.03 7.84
CA PHE A 359 11.77 -8.68 8.83
C PHE A 359 11.76 -7.97 10.19
N GLY A 360 10.72 -8.25 10.98
CA GLY A 360 10.55 -7.79 12.36
C GLY A 360 10.65 -6.27 12.53
N ASP A 361 11.21 -5.84 13.66
CA ASP A 361 11.32 -4.43 14.04
C ASP A 361 12.05 -3.58 12.99
N SER A 362 13.00 -4.18 12.28
CA SER A 362 13.76 -3.46 11.25
C SER A 362 12.87 -3.06 10.08
N PHE A 363 12.03 -3.99 9.59
CA PHE A 363 11.04 -3.75 8.56
C PHE A 363 9.98 -2.74 9.02
N ASN A 364 9.52 -2.85 10.27
CA ASN A 364 8.52 -1.94 10.82
C ASN A 364 9.05 -0.50 10.97
N ARG A 365 10.31 -0.33 11.39
CA ARG A 365 10.96 1.00 11.54
C ARG A 365 11.08 1.78 10.23
N GLN A 366 11.13 1.10 9.09
CA GLN A 366 11.14 1.73 7.76
C GLN A 366 9.74 1.90 7.15
N ARG A 367 8.66 1.76 7.95
CA ARG A 367 7.25 1.78 7.50
C ARG A 367 6.93 0.67 6.51
N GLY A 368 7.55 -0.48 6.73
CA GLY A 368 7.34 -1.70 5.98
C GLY A 368 7.90 -1.68 4.57
N GLY A 369 7.13 -2.23 3.62
CA GLY A 369 7.61 -2.52 2.26
C GLY A 369 6.69 -3.46 1.50
N VAL A 370 7.22 -4.04 0.43
CA VAL A 370 6.52 -5.00 -0.43
C VAL A 370 7.26 -6.34 -0.41
N TYR A 371 6.54 -7.43 -0.19
CA TYR A 371 7.00 -8.77 -0.50
C TYR A 371 6.38 -9.22 -1.83
N ALA A 372 7.20 -9.73 -2.73
CA ALA A 372 6.75 -10.26 -4.01
C ALA A 372 7.28 -11.67 -4.24
N MET A 373 6.44 -12.56 -4.75
CA MET A 373 6.78 -13.93 -5.10
C MET A 373 6.37 -14.20 -6.55
N GLU A 374 7.34 -14.47 -7.42
CA GLU A 374 7.11 -14.92 -8.79
C GLU A 374 7.30 -16.44 -8.85
N TRP A 375 6.27 -17.16 -9.27
CA TRP A 375 6.31 -18.59 -9.49
C TRP A 375 6.00 -18.92 -10.95
N VAL A 376 7.01 -19.48 -11.61
CA VAL A 376 6.91 -20.06 -12.95
C VAL A 376 7.09 -21.58 -12.82
N PRO A 377 6.04 -22.39 -13.04
CA PRO A 377 6.13 -23.83 -12.90
C PRO A 377 7.07 -24.43 -13.95
N ARG A 378 7.65 -25.59 -13.63
CA ARG A 378 8.43 -26.34 -14.62
C ARG A 378 7.51 -26.75 -15.77
N GLN A 379 7.90 -26.42 -16.99
CA GLN A 379 7.09 -26.74 -18.16
C GLN A 379 7.29 -28.19 -18.59
N SER A 380 6.24 -28.79 -19.17
CA SER A 380 6.28 -30.17 -19.69
C SER A 380 7.22 -30.34 -20.89
N ASN A 381 7.54 -29.25 -21.59
CA ASN A 381 8.51 -29.21 -22.69
C ASN A 381 9.99 -29.21 -22.23
N GLY A 382 10.24 -29.25 -20.91
CA GLY A 382 11.57 -29.26 -20.33
C GLY A 382 12.17 -27.89 -20.00
N ALA A 383 11.47 -26.77 -20.28
CA ALA A 383 11.93 -25.45 -19.87
C ALA A 383 12.01 -25.36 -18.33
N PRO A 384 13.11 -24.82 -17.77
CA PRO A 384 13.27 -24.71 -16.33
C PRO A 384 12.27 -23.70 -15.79
N GLY A 385 11.51 -24.09 -14.78
CA GLY A 385 10.75 -23.13 -13.98
C GLY A 385 11.58 -22.65 -12.78
N PHE A 386 11.02 -21.73 -12.03
CA PHE A 386 11.66 -21.13 -10.87
C PHE A 386 10.64 -20.53 -9.92
N ILE A 387 11.09 -20.28 -8.69
CA ILE A 387 10.45 -19.38 -7.75
C ILE A 387 11.46 -18.29 -7.43
N LYS A 388 10.99 -17.04 -7.44
CA LYS A 388 11.78 -15.88 -7.03
C LYS A 388 11.02 -15.12 -5.96
N VAL A 389 11.74 -14.62 -4.98
CA VAL A 389 11.16 -13.79 -3.92
C VAL A 389 11.94 -12.49 -3.82
N TRP A 390 11.22 -11.38 -3.65
CA TRP A 390 11.78 -10.07 -3.38
C TRP A 390 11.17 -9.45 -2.14
N ASN A 391 11.99 -8.74 -1.37
CA ASN A 391 11.60 -7.79 -0.37
C ASN A 391 12.08 -6.40 -0.79
N PHE A 392 11.14 -5.50 -1.05
CA PHE A 392 11.42 -4.09 -1.33
C PHE A 392 11.15 -3.26 -0.09
N ALA A 393 12.16 -2.52 0.38
CA ALA A 393 11.96 -1.50 1.41
C ALA A 393 10.96 -0.44 0.91
N ARG A 394 10.20 0.18 1.83
CA ARG A 394 9.15 1.15 1.49
C ARG A 394 9.56 2.24 0.49
N ASN A 395 10.78 2.76 0.61
CA ASN A 395 11.32 3.82 -0.24
C ASN A 395 11.99 3.33 -1.54
N ALA A 396 11.99 2.01 -1.76
CA ALA A 396 12.63 1.35 -2.91
C ALA A 396 11.66 0.43 -3.66
N ILE A 397 10.34 0.60 -3.47
CA ILE A 397 9.32 -0.15 -4.21
C ILE A 397 9.39 0.24 -5.69
N PRO A 398 9.56 -0.72 -6.62
CA PRO A 398 9.54 -0.46 -8.05
C PRO A 398 8.24 0.24 -8.52
N ALA A 399 8.38 1.25 -9.39
CA ALA A 399 7.25 2.08 -9.85
C ALA A 399 6.24 1.31 -10.73
N ASP A 400 6.66 0.21 -11.34
CA ASP A 400 5.82 -0.71 -12.11
C ASP A 400 4.87 -1.51 -11.20
N ILE A 401 5.25 -1.81 -9.95
CA ILE A 401 4.35 -2.35 -8.93
C ILE A 401 3.28 -1.32 -8.57
N THR A 402 3.67 -0.08 -8.26
CA THR A 402 2.72 0.95 -7.81
C THR A 402 1.78 1.42 -8.92
N SER A 403 2.19 1.31 -10.19
CA SER A 403 1.35 1.56 -11.36
C SER A 403 0.55 0.34 -11.84
N GLY A 404 0.64 -0.80 -11.14
CA GLY A 404 -0.14 -2.01 -11.45
C GLY A 404 0.26 -2.74 -12.74
N ASN A 405 1.49 -2.54 -13.21
CA ASN A 405 2.04 -3.17 -14.42
C ASN A 405 3.39 -3.86 -14.13
N PRO A 406 3.46 -4.76 -13.13
CA PRO A 406 4.72 -5.27 -12.62
C PRO A 406 5.51 -6.07 -13.67
N ASN A 407 6.81 -5.80 -13.74
CA ASN A 407 7.79 -6.45 -14.60
C ASN A 407 8.97 -6.96 -13.77
N PRO A 408 8.87 -8.18 -13.22
CA PRO A 408 9.93 -8.79 -12.42
C PRO A 408 11.29 -8.89 -13.11
N GLY A 409 11.32 -8.90 -14.45
CA GLY A 409 12.57 -8.93 -15.23
C GLY A 409 13.44 -7.68 -15.09
N LEU A 410 12.90 -6.59 -14.53
CA LEU A 410 13.63 -5.34 -14.29
C LEU A 410 13.96 -5.12 -12.81
N TRP A 411 13.50 -6.00 -11.93
CA TRP A 411 13.70 -5.84 -10.49
C TRP A 411 15.13 -6.24 -10.10
N PRO A 412 15.71 -5.56 -9.09
CA PRO A 412 17.06 -5.86 -8.64
C PRO A 412 17.14 -7.29 -8.06
N THR A 413 18.26 -7.96 -8.31
CA THR A 413 18.55 -9.33 -7.84
C THR A 413 19.66 -9.35 -6.78
N ASN A 414 19.75 -8.28 -5.98
CA ASN A 414 20.75 -8.08 -4.94
C ASN A 414 20.15 -8.28 -3.54
N ASP A 415 20.24 -7.29 -2.66
CA ASP A 415 19.74 -7.38 -1.29
C ASP A 415 18.20 -7.56 -1.29
N GLY A 416 17.70 -8.44 -0.43
CA GLY A 416 16.26 -8.73 -0.35
C GLY A 416 15.73 -9.70 -1.42
N TYR A 417 16.59 -10.32 -2.22
CA TYR A 417 16.20 -11.27 -3.27
C TYR A 417 16.59 -12.71 -2.94
N ALA A 418 15.77 -13.67 -3.38
CA ALA A 418 16.09 -15.09 -3.40
C ALA A 418 15.66 -15.74 -4.72
N TYR A 419 16.52 -16.62 -5.25
CA TYR A 419 16.26 -17.42 -6.45
C TYR A 419 16.25 -18.90 -6.11
N PHE A 420 15.16 -19.58 -6.49
CA PHE A 420 14.99 -21.02 -6.38
C PHE A 420 14.72 -21.57 -7.78
N GLY A 421 15.76 -22.03 -8.48
CA GLY A 421 15.60 -22.68 -9.78
C GLY A 421 15.20 -24.14 -9.62
N PHE A 422 14.24 -24.65 -10.40
CA PHE A 422 13.93 -26.09 -10.37
C PHE A 422 15.11 -26.93 -10.86
N GLY A 423 15.58 -27.85 -10.02
CA GLY A 423 16.55 -28.87 -10.45
C GLY A 423 15.93 -29.89 -11.39
N ASN A 424 16.78 -30.70 -12.03
CA ASN A 424 16.34 -31.68 -13.02
C ASN A 424 15.39 -32.76 -12.46
N ASN A 425 15.43 -33.00 -11.14
CA ASN A 425 14.59 -33.97 -10.44
C ASN A 425 13.22 -33.42 -10.01
N CYS A 426 13.00 -32.10 -10.03
CA CYS A 426 11.70 -31.52 -9.68
C CYS A 426 10.67 -31.73 -10.80
N GLN A 427 9.66 -32.56 -10.57
CA GLN A 427 8.59 -32.81 -11.55
C GLN A 427 7.71 -31.56 -11.71
N PRO A 428 7.05 -31.34 -12.87
CA PRO A 428 6.10 -30.24 -13.07
C PRO A 428 5.02 -30.12 -11.99
N GLN A 429 4.61 -31.25 -11.41
CA GLN A 429 3.53 -31.33 -10.41
C GLN A 429 4.02 -31.09 -8.97
N THR A 430 5.31 -30.81 -8.76
CA THR A 430 5.89 -30.63 -7.40
C THR A 430 5.17 -29.51 -6.63
N PHE A 431 4.83 -28.43 -7.33
CA PHE A 431 3.96 -27.37 -6.84
C PHE A 431 2.63 -27.50 -7.61
N GLY A 432 1.59 -27.95 -6.92
CA GLY A 432 0.23 -27.97 -7.46
C GLY A 432 -0.45 -26.61 -7.30
N THR A 433 -1.75 -26.51 -7.57
CA THR A 433 -2.53 -25.30 -7.32
C THR A 433 -2.32 -24.80 -5.90
N GLN A 434 -1.82 -23.58 -5.77
CA GLN A 434 -1.46 -22.94 -4.50
C GLN A 434 -2.59 -22.02 -4.01
N GLN A 435 -2.78 -21.95 -2.70
CA GLN A 435 -3.58 -20.92 -2.03
C GLN A 435 -2.67 -20.04 -1.18
N ILE A 436 -2.96 -18.73 -1.15
CA ILE A 436 -2.21 -17.75 -0.36
C ILE A 436 -2.66 -17.85 1.10
N ILE A 437 -1.72 -17.86 2.04
CA ILE A 437 -2.00 -17.86 3.47
C ILE A 437 -1.30 -16.67 4.14
N ILE A 438 -2.05 -16.03 5.04
CA ILE A 438 -1.55 -15.03 5.97
C ILE A 438 -1.93 -15.48 7.37
N ASN A 439 -0.94 -15.69 8.23
CA ASN A 439 -1.21 -16.03 9.63
C ASN A 439 -0.16 -15.46 10.58
N LEU A 440 -0.57 -15.44 11.84
CA LEU A 440 0.32 -15.25 12.97
C LEU A 440 0.03 -16.36 13.98
N THR A 441 0.99 -17.26 14.18
CA THR A 441 0.97 -18.20 15.30
C THR A 441 1.95 -17.75 16.39
N PHE A 442 1.97 -18.49 17.50
CA PHE A 442 2.90 -18.25 18.60
C PHE A 442 3.57 -19.53 19.05
N CYS A 443 4.83 -19.46 19.44
CA CYS A 443 5.59 -20.59 19.97
C CYS A 443 5.61 -21.77 18.97
N GLY A 444 5.01 -22.90 19.32
CA GLY A 444 4.92 -24.07 18.43
C GLY A 444 6.27 -24.65 18.05
N ASP A 445 6.23 -25.41 16.95
CA ASP A 445 7.33 -26.26 16.51
C ASP A 445 8.63 -25.48 16.23
N TRP A 446 8.53 -24.23 15.79
CA TRP A 446 9.70 -23.40 15.48
C TRP A 446 9.95 -22.29 16.50
N ALA A 447 9.06 -21.28 16.61
CA ALA A 447 9.28 -20.13 17.48
C ALA A 447 9.52 -20.56 18.93
N GLY A 448 8.77 -21.57 19.40
CA GLY A 448 8.89 -22.12 20.75
C GLY A 448 10.21 -22.85 20.97
N ALA A 449 10.67 -23.61 19.98
CA ALA A 449 11.92 -24.38 20.05
C ALA A 449 13.16 -23.49 20.20
N VAL A 450 13.18 -22.31 19.58
CA VAL A 450 14.32 -21.38 19.64
C VAL A 450 14.12 -20.22 20.63
N PHE A 451 12.96 -20.15 21.28
CA PHE A 451 12.58 -19.04 22.18
C PHE A 451 13.58 -18.82 23.31
N ALA A 452 14.04 -19.88 23.99
CA ALA A 452 14.95 -19.75 25.12
C ALA A 452 16.28 -19.07 24.71
N ASN A 453 16.73 -19.28 23.47
CA ASN A 453 17.96 -18.69 22.96
C ASN A 453 17.75 -17.25 22.46
N GLN A 454 16.61 -16.99 21.81
CA GLN A 454 16.35 -15.70 21.16
C GLN A 454 15.69 -14.66 22.07
N CYS A 455 15.02 -15.12 23.13
CA CYS A 455 14.13 -14.30 23.93
C CYS A 455 14.40 -14.34 25.44
N SER A 456 15.50 -14.94 25.89
CA SER A 456 15.83 -15.10 27.31
C SER A 456 15.70 -13.80 28.13
N ALA A 457 16.20 -12.69 27.58
CA ALA A 457 16.17 -11.38 28.23
C ALA A 457 14.72 -10.85 28.40
N ALA A 458 13.90 -10.93 27.36
CA ALA A 458 12.51 -10.47 27.41
C ALA A 458 11.62 -11.42 28.24
N ALA A 459 11.87 -12.73 28.14
CA ALA A 459 11.09 -13.76 28.79
C ALA A 459 11.18 -13.72 30.32
N GLY A 460 12.34 -13.33 30.86
CA GLY A 460 12.59 -13.31 32.30
C GLY A 460 12.45 -14.69 32.93
N GLY A 461 12.92 -15.73 32.24
CA GLY A 461 12.84 -17.13 32.70
C GLY A 461 11.52 -17.85 32.43
N ARG A 462 10.53 -17.18 31.81
CA ARG A 462 9.26 -17.79 31.41
C ARG A 462 9.42 -18.69 30.19
N SER A 463 8.55 -19.70 30.10
CA SER A 463 8.37 -20.46 28.85
C SER A 463 7.71 -19.59 27.78
N CYS A 464 7.82 -19.98 26.50
CA CYS A 464 7.18 -19.24 25.41
C CYS A 464 5.65 -19.12 25.62
N PRO A 465 4.89 -20.20 25.89
CA PRO A 465 3.46 -20.11 26.14
C PRO A 465 3.11 -19.18 27.31
N ASP A 466 3.85 -19.26 28.42
CA ASP A 466 3.64 -18.40 29.58
C ASP A 466 3.90 -16.93 29.25
N PHE A 467 4.97 -16.64 28.51
CA PHE A 467 5.31 -15.28 28.08
C PHE A 467 4.19 -14.65 27.24
N VAL A 468 3.78 -15.32 26.15
CA VAL A 468 2.78 -14.74 25.23
C VAL A 468 1.38 -14.66 25.86
N SER A 469 1.08 -15.50 26.85
CA SER A 469 -0.24 -15.52 27.53
C SER A 469 -0.37 -14.49 28.64
N ASN A 470 0.74 -14.18 29.34
CA ASN A 470 0.69 -13.50 30.64
C ASN A 470 1.52 -12.21 30.74
N VAL A 471 2.43 -11.94 29.79
CA VAL A 471 3.19 -10.68 29.81
C VAL A 471 2.44 -9.64 28.97
N GLY A 472 1.96 -8.57 29.61
CA GLY A 472 1.08 -7.58 28.97
C GLY A 472 1.67 -6.87 27.75
N SER A 473 3.00 -6.78 27.65
CA SER A 473 3.69 -6.19 26.50
C SER A 473 4.02 -7.18 25.39
N ALA A 474 3.81 -8.50 25.59
CA ALA A 474 4.28 -9.53 24.67
C ALA A 474 3.66 -9.43 23.27
N LEU A 475 2.43 -8.90 23.17
CA LEU A 475 1.67 -8.83 21.92
C LEU A 475 1.58 -7.41 21.33
N ASN A 476 2.31 -6.43 21.89
CA ASN A 476 2.20 -5.03 21.46
C ASN A 476 2.52 -4.86 19.96
N GLU A 477 3.52 -5.58 19.46
CA GLU A 477 3.96 -5.56 18.07
C GLU A 477 3.45 -6.77 17.27
N ALA A 478 2.52 -7.56 17.82
CA ALA A 478 2.06 -8.81 17.24
C ALA A 478 0.83 -8.60 16.32
N PHE A 479 1.00 -7.78 15.27
CA PHE A 479 -0.03 -7.47 14.29
C PHE A 479 0.51 -7.15 12.89
N PHE A 480 -0.31 -7.37 11.87
CA PHE A 480 -0.08 -6.90 10.51
C PHE A 480 -0.83 -5.59 10.23
N LYS A 481 -0.24 -4.72 9.41
CA LYS A 481 -0.93 -3.65 8.67
C LYS A 481 -0.71 -3.87 7.17
N ILE A 482 -1.74 -4.31 6.45
CA ILE A 482 -1.66 -4.77 5.05
C ILE A 482 -2.41 -3.79 4.14
N LYS A 483 -1.74 -3.20 3.15
CA LYS A 483 -2.35 -2.32 2.15
C LYS A 483 -3.04 -3.10 1.02
N GLY A 484 -2.64 -4.33 0.79
CA GLY A 484 -3.35 -5.24 -0.11
C GLY A 484 -2.53 -6.47 -0.48
N VAL A 485 -3.23 -7.45 -1.05
CA VAL A 485 -2.64 -8.64 -1.66
C VAL A 485 -3.12 -8.74 -3.10
N GLN A 486 -2.18 -8.81 -4.04
CA GLN A 486 -2.47 -8.84 -5.46
C GLN A 486 -1.91 -10.11 -6.08
N LEU A 487 -2.71 -10.77 -6.91
CA LEU A 487 -2.30 -11.89 -7.75
C LEU A 487 -2.33 -11.44 -9.20
N TYR A 488 -1.20 -11.60 -9.88
CA TYR A 488 -1.07 -11.41 -11.31
C TYR A 488 -0.69 -12.72 -12.00
N GLN A 489 -1.11 -12.89 -13.24
CA GLN A 489 -0.74 -14.05 -14.08
C GLN A 489 -0.31 -13.58 -15.47
N LEU A 490 0.50 -14.38 -16.16
CA LEU A 490 0.89 -14.09 -17.53
C LEU A 490 -0.35 -14.03 -18.44
N ALA A 491 -0.42 -13.00 -19.29
CA ALA A 491 -1.53 -12.77 -20.22
C ALA A 491 -1.61 -13.80 -21.35
#